data_AF-A0A150MT67-F1
#
_entry.id   AF-A0A150MT67-F1
#
_cell.length_a   1.000
_cell.length_b   1.000
_cell.length_c   1.000
_cell.angle_alpha   90.00
_cell.angle_beta   90.00
_cell.angle_gamma   90.00
#
_symmetry.space_group_name_H-M   'P 1'
#
loop_
_entity.id
_entity.type
_entity.pdbx_description
1 polymer ?
#
loop_
_entity_poly.entity_id
_entity_poly.type
_entity_poly.pdbx_seq_one_letter_code
_entity_poly.pdbx_strand_id
1 'polypeptide(L)'
;MARLPLEGVKVLDVSTMIAAPFGAVLLGDFGADVIKVELPGKGDTLRHVGPFKDGEPLRWPGLARNKRSLTLDLRKEGGGYEELKRINPKLVMIRVSGYGQTGPFREKDGFGTPATAFSGFTYLQGYPDRPPVSPILSIKDIFEHPHYQARENIIEVAHPRLGKIKMPGIVPKFEKTPGAIRRTAPDLGEHTEEILQTMLGMSKEDIERLRENEII
;
A
#
# COMPACT_ATOMS: atom_id res chain seq x y z
N MET A 1 25.13 -5.29 7.54
CA MET A 1 24.41 -4.17 6.88
C MET A 1 23.99 -3.18 7.94
N ALA A 2 23.93 -1.89 7.63
CA ALA A 2 23.33 -0.91 8.53
C ALA A 2 21.83 -1.23 8.69
N ARG A 3 21.34 -1.18 9.94
CA ARG A 3 19.93 -1.37 10.28
C ARG A 3 19.08 -0.27 9.64
N LEU A 4 18.02 -0.66 8.91
CA LEU A 4 17.05 0.29 8.36
C LEU A 4 16.22 0.96 9.48
N PRO A 5 15.70 2.19 9.27
CA PRO A 5 15.11 2.99 10.34
C PRO A 5 13.93 2.36 11.08
N LEU A 6 13.16 1.49 10.41
CA LEU A 6 11.95 0.85 10.94
C LEU A 6 12.12 -0.66 11.12
N GLU A 7 13.34 -1.17 11.11
CA GLU A 7 13.58 -2.57 11.47
C GLU A 7 13.07 -2.88 12.89
N GLY A 8 12.29 -3.96 13.00
CA GLY A 8 11.63 -4.37 14.24
C GLY A 8 10.20 -3.83 14.39
N VAL A 9 9.75 -2.93 13.51
CA VAL A 9 8.35 -2.50 13.44
C VAL A 9 7.56 -3.51 12.61
N LYS A 10 6.42 -3.97 13.14
CA LYS A 10 5.46 -4.81 12.43
C LYS A 10 4.22 -4.00 12.06
N VAL A 11 3.75 -4.17 10.83
CA VAL A 11 2.59 -3.45 10.29
C VAL A 11 1.62 -4.43 9.66
N LEU A 12 0.36 -4.39 10.09
CA LEU A 12 -0.75 -5.03 9.40
C LEU A 12 -1.40 -4.00 8.47
N ASP A 13 -1.19 -4.15 7.18
CA ASP A 13 -1.80 -3.30 6.15
C ASP A 13 -3.11 -3.92 5.67
N VAL A 14 -4.19 -3.56 6.37
CA VAL A 14 -5.59 -3.94 6.06
C VAL A 14 -6.28 -2.98 5.09
N SER A 15 -5.54 -2.00 4.56
CA SER A 15 -6.11 -0.96 3.72
C SER A 15 -6.21 -1.38 2.26
N THR A 16 -6.99 -0.67 1.45
CA THR A 16 -7.12 -0.94 0.02
C THR A 16 -6.84 0.30 -0.82
N MET A 17 -6.71 0.12 -2.13
CA MET A 17 -6.51 1.21 -3.09
C MET A 17 -5.11 1.85 -2.97
N ILE A 18 -5.01 3.18 -2.92
CA ILE A 18 -3.74 3.89 -3.14
C ILE A 18 -3.19 4.48 -1.85
N ALA A 19 -3.95 5.33 -1.16
CA ALA A 19 -3.39 6.24 -0.15
C ALA A 19 -2.75 5.50 1.04
N ALA A 20 -3.52 4.67 1.74
CA ALA A 20 -3.02 3.92 2.90
C ALA A 20 -2.06 2.77 2.50
N PRO A 21 -2.30 2.01 1.40
CA PRO A 21 -1.32 1.02 0.94
C PRO A 21 0.02 1.63 0.57
N PHE A 22 0.04 2.81 -0.05
CA PHE A 22 1.28 3.51 -0.35
C PHE A 22 1.98 3.99 0.93
N GLY A 23 1.24 4.47 1.93
CA GLY A 23 1.80 4.75 3.25
C GLY A 23 2.50 3.53 3.86
N ALA A 24 1.90 2.34 3.77
CA ALA A 24 2.52 1.10 4.22
C ALA A 24 3.73 0.68 3.36
N VAL A 25 3.75 0.99 2.05
CA VAL A 25 4.95 0.82 1.21
C VAL A 25 6.11 1.63 1.75
N LEU A 26 5.89 2.90 2.12
CA LEU A 26 6.95 3.73 2.68
C LEU A 26 7.51 3.12 3.98
N LEU A 27 6.66 2.60 4.85
CA LEU A 27 7.11 1.91 6.07
C LEU A 27 7.96 0.67 5.73
N GLY A 28 7.54 -0.11 4.74
CA GLY A 28 8.29 -1.28 4.25
C GLY A 28 9.61 -0.92 3.59
N ASP A 29 9.67 0.17 2.83
CA ASP A 29 10.88 0.72 2.21
C ASP A 29 11.93 1.10 3.25
N PHE A 30 11.50 1.55 4.44
CA PHE A 30 12.39 1.87 5.55
C PHE A 30 12.56 0.76 6.58
N GLY A 31 12.18 -0.48 6.25
CA GLY A 31 12.60 -1.65 7.02
C GLY A 31 11.50 -2.35 7.82
N ALA A 32 10.29 -1.79 7.91
CA ALA A 32 9.19 -2.43 8.63
C ALA A 32 8.83 -3.80 7.99
N ASP A 33 8.37 -4.74 8.82
CA ASP A 33 7.76 -5.99 8.38
C ASP A 33 6.27 -5.75 8.13
N VAL A 34 5.92 -5.61 6.86
CA VAL A 34 4.57 -5.25 6.43
C VAL A 34 3.85 -6.49 5.90
N ILE A 35 2.76 -6.86 6.55
CA ILE A 35 1.84 -7.90 6.10
C ILE A 35 0.63 -7.21 5.49
N LYS A 36 0.50 -7.30 4.16
CA LYS A 36 -0.70 -6.90 3.44
C LYS A 36 -1.77 -7.96 3.69
N VAL A 37 -2.83 -7.57 4.39
CA VAL A 37 -4.01 -8.40 4.58
C VAL A 37 -5.00 -8.13 3.45
N GLU A 38 -5.46 -9.17 2.79
CA GLU A 38 -6.34 -9.08 1.63
C GLU A 38 -7.49 -10.09 1.73
N LEU A 39 -8.61 -9.80 1.05
CA LEU A 39 -9.75 -10.72 1.05
C LEU A 39 -9.40 -12.01 0.28
N PRO A 40 -9.73 -13.21 0.83
CA PRO A 40 -9.58 -14.48 0.12
C PRO A 40 -10.25 -14.45 -1.25
N GLY A 41 -9.57 -14.97 -2.27
CA GLY A 41 -10.06 -15.03 -3.66
C GLY A 41 -10.27 -13.69 -4.39
N LYS A 42 -10.23 -12.55 -3.68
CA LYS A 42 -10.53 -11.23 -4.25
C LYS A 42 -9.33 -10.30 -4.26
N GLY A 43 -8.54 -10.26 -3.18
CA GLY A 43 -7.39 -9.37 -3.08
C GLY A 43 -7.76 -7.88 -2.94
N ASP A 44 -6.75 -7.02 -3.04
CA ASP A 44 -6.93 -5.58 -3.25
C ASP A 44 -7.55 -5.28 -4.64
N THR A 45 -8.44 -4.30 -4.71
CA THR A 45 -9.03 -3.80 -5.96
C THR A 45 -7.99 -3.44 -7.01
N LEU A 46 -6.81 -2.92 -6.63
CA LEU A 46 -5.77 -2.55 -7.59
C LEU A 46 -5.00 -3.72 -8.20
N ARG A 47 -5.27 -4.95 -7.79
CA ARG A 47 -4.90 -6.13 -8.58
C ARG A 47 -5.70 -6.24 -9.88
N HIS A 48 -6.91 -5.65 -9.90
CA HIS A 48 -7.90 -5.81 -10.97
C HIS A 48 -8.21 -4.50 -11.72
N VAL A 49 -7.54 -3.40 -11.40
CA VAL A 49 -7.75 -2.11 -12.07
C VAL A 49 -6.50 -1.70 -12.84
N GLY A 50 -6.65 -1.69 -14.17
CA GLY A 50 -5.57 -1.39 -15.11
C GLY A 50 -4.99 0.02 -14.95
N PRO A 51 -3.78 0.26 -15.45
CA PRO A 51 -3.27 -0.38 -16.66
C PRO A 51 -2.67 -1.76 -16.40
N PHE A 52 -2.82 -2.61 -17.42
CA PHE A 52 -2.25 -3.96 -17.46
C PHE A 52 -1.24 -4.06 -18.60
N LYS A 53 -0.26 -4.94 -18.44
CA LYS A 53 0.62 -5.40 -19.51
C LYS A 53 0.72 -6.91 -19.42
N ASP A 54 0.44 -7.63 -20.50
CA ASP A 54 0.49 -9.09 -20.56
C ASP A 54 -0.30 -9.77 -19.42
N GLY A 55 -1.45 -9.20 -19.05
CA GLY A 55 -2.29 -9.67 -17.93
C GLY A 55 -1.85 -9.20 -16.54
N GLU A 56 -0.67 -8.59 -16.40
CA GLU A 56 -0.12 -8.14 -15.13
C GLU A 56 -0.54 -6.70 -14.77
N PRO A 57 -1.02 -6.44 -13.54
CA PRO A 57 -1.39 -5.09 -13.10
C PRO A 57 -0.14 -4.24 -12.88
N LEU A 58 -0.01 -3.12 -13.60
CA LEU A 58 1.19 -2.27 -13.52
C LEU A 58 1.24 -1.39 -12.27
N ARG A 59 0.12 -1.16 -11.59
CA ARG A 59 0.10 -0.39 -10.33
C ARG A 59 0.51 -1.21 -9.11
N TRP A 60 0.17 -2.50 -9.11
CA TRP A 60 0.35 -3.38 -7.95
C TRP A 60 1.81 -3.43 -7.46
N PRO A 61 2.82 -3.55 -8.34
CA PRO A 61 4.23 -3.53 -7.93
C PRO A 61 4.63 -2.30 -7.09
N GLY A 62 4.13 -1.12 -7.45
CA GLY A 62 4.42 0.12 -6.72
C GLY A 62 3.69 0.26 -5.38
N LEU A 63 2.65 -0.54 -5.15
CA LEU A 63 1.78 -0.48 -3.97
C LEU A 63 1.94 -1.67 -3.01
N ALA A 64 2.70 -2.69 -3.42
CA ALA A 64 2.88 -3.90 -2.63
C ALA A 64 4.33 -4.41 -2.56
N ARG A 65 5.30 -3.69 -3.13
CA ARG A 65 6.72 -3.97 -2.85
C ARG A 65 6.99 -3.95 -1.34
N ASN A 66 8.00 -4.70 -0.91
CA ASN A 66 8.37 -4.81 0.51
C ASN A 66 7.28 -5.37 1.44
N LYS A 67 6.19 -5.92 0.91
CA LYS A 67 5.12 -6.55 1.70
C LYS A 67 5.12 -8.06 1.53
N ARG A 68 4.61 -8.76 2.54
CA ARG A 68 4.11 -10.14 2.45
C ARG A 68 2.60 -10.10 2.26
N SER A 69 2.02 -11.00 1.47
CA SER A 69 0.56 -11.09 1.26
C SER A 69 -0.03 -12.22 2.09
N LEU A 70 -1.04 -11.89 2.89
CA LEU A 70 -1.88 -12.81 3.67
C LEU A 70 -3.33 -12.62 3.22
N THR A 71 -3.98 -13.71 2.84
CA THR A 71 -5.43 -13.73 2.68
C THR A 71 -6.09 -13.99 4.03
N LEU A 72 -7.00 -13.10 4.44
CA LEU A 72 -7.74 -13.20 5.69
C LEU A 72 -8.98 -12.29 5.64
N ASP A 73 -10.16 -12.84 5.95
CA ASP A 73 -11.40 -12.08 6.08
C ASP A 73 -11.63 -11.57 7.51
N LEU A 74 -11.14 -10.36 7.81
CA LEU A 74 -11.33 -9.69 9.10
C LEU A 74 -12.77 -9.25 9.40
N ARG A 75 -13.72 -9.47 8.48
CA ARG A 75 -15.15 -9.23 8.74
C ARG A 75 -15.80 -10.38 9.52
N LYS A 76 -15.13 -11.53 9.58
CA LYS A 76 -15.52 -12.66 10.42
C LYS A 76 -15.34 -12.29 11.91
N GLU A 77 -15.96 -13.07 12.78
CA GLU A 77 -15.94 -12.83 14.23
C GLU A 77 -14.51 -12.68 14.77
N GLY A 78 -14.28 -11.70 15.65
CA GLY A 78 -12.98 -11.43 16.27
C GLY A 78 -12.01 -10.54 15.46
N GLY A 79 -12.34 -10.19 14.21
CA GLY A 79 -11.47 -9.36 13.35
C GLY A 79 -11.55 -7.84 13.56
N GLY A 80 -12.43 -7.37 14.45
CA GLY A 80 -12.65 -5.95 14.72
C GLY A 80 -11.50 -5.27 15.48
N TYR A 81 -11.32 -3.97 15.27
CA TYR A 81 -10.23 -3.22 15.90
C TYR A 81 -10.31 -3.23 17.43
N GLU A 82 -11.51 -3.12 18.00
CA GLU A 82 -11.69 -3.09 19.45
C GLU A 82 -11.29 -4.42 20.09
N GLU A 83 -11.61 -5.55 19.44
CA GLU A 83 -11.16 -6.88 19.82
C GLU A 83 -9.63 -6.96 19.81
N LEU A 84 -9.00 -6.54 18.70
CA LEU A 84 -7.55 -6.54 18.55
C LEU A 84 -6.86 -5.64 19.58
N LYS A 85 -7.46 -4.49 19.90
CA LYS A 85 -6.94 -3.54 20.88
C LYS A 85 -7.07 -4.07 22.31
N ARG A 86 -8.11 -4.85 22.62
CA ARG A 86 -8.23 -5.57 23.90
C ARG A 86 -7.13 -6.61 24.06
N ILE A 87 -6.80 -7.34 23.00
CA ILE A 87 -5.70 -8.34 23.01
C ILE A 87 -4.33 -7.65 23.13
N ASN A 88 -4.11 -6.57 22.39
CA ASN A 88 -2.88 -5.80 22.43
C ASN A 88 -3.15 -4.31 22.70
N PRO A 89 -3.14 -3.88 23.98
CA PRO A 89 -3.34 -2.48 24.36
C PRO A 89 -2.31 -1.51 23.75
N LYS A 90 -1.15 -2.00 23.29
CA LYS A 90 -0.12 -1.18 22.63
C LYS A 90 -0.34 -1.02 21.12
N LEU A 91 -1.35 -1.67 20.54
CA LEU A 91 -1.67 -1.58 19.11
C LEU A 91 -2.02 -0.13 18.72
N VAL A 92 -1.34 0.39 17.71
CA VAL A 92 -1.59 1.72 17.15
C VAL A 92 -2.39 1.57 15.85
N MET A 93 -3.54 2.23 15.78
CA MET A 93 -4.34 2.30 14.55
C MET A 93 -4.00 3.59 13.81
N ILE A 94 -3.63 3.45 12.53
CA ILE A 94 -3.52 4.57 11.60
C ILE A 94 -4.67 4.43 10.60
N ARG A 95 -5.56 5.44 10.57
CA ARG A 95 -6.69 5.49 9.65
C ARG A 95 -6.54 6.66 8.71
N VAL A 96 -6.58 6.40 7.40
CA VAL A 96 -6.61 7.42 6.36
C VAL A 96 -8.07 7.68 6.00
N SER A 97 -8.53 8.91 6.21
CA SER A 97 -9.89 9.37 5.86
C SER A 97 -9.80 10.60 4.97
N GLY A 98 -10.68 10.71 3.97
CA GLY A 98 -10.73 11.87 3.07
C GLY A 98 -11.18 13.17 3.75
N TYR A 99 -12.11 13.08 4.71
CA TYR A 99 -12.71 14.25 5.37
C TYR A 99 -12.62 14.21 6.90
N GLY A 100 -11.69 13.41 7.43
CA GLY A 100 -11.54 13.18 8.87
C GLY A 100 -12.61 12.22 9.42
N GLN A 101 -12.53 11.94 10.72
CA GLN A 101 -13.41 10.96 11.38
C GLN A 101 -14.57 11.59 12.14
N THR A 102 -14.47 12.88 12.48
CA THR A 102 -15.42 13.57 13.35
C THR A 102 -16.12 14.75 12.67
N GLY A 103 -15.67 15.15 11.47
CA GLY A 103 -16.19 16.31 10.75
C GLY A 103 -17.58 16.09 10.11
N PRO A 104 -18.21 17.16 9.58
CA PRO A 104 -19.53 17.10 8.95
C PRO A 104 -19.54 16.27 7.65
N PHE A 105 -18.37 16.07 7.03
CA PHE A 105 -18.21 15.29 5.81
C PHE A 105 -17.63 13.89 6.04
N ARG A 106 -17.55 13.42 7.30
CA ARG A 106 -16.94 12.12 7.66
C ARG A 106 -17.56 10.90 6.95
N GLU A 107 -18.83 11.00 6.54
CA GLU A 107 -19.57 9.94 5.85
C GLU A 107 -19.43 10.01 4.32
N LYS A 108 -18.68 10.99 3.79
CA LYS A 108 -18.47 11.14 2.34
C LYS A 108 -17.25 10.37 1.87
N ASP A 109 -17.33 9.84 0.65
CA ASP A 109 -16.21 9.16 0.00
C ASP A 109 -15.06 10.14 -0.32
N GLY A 110 -13.87 9.79 0.13
CA GLY A 110 -12.64 10.54 -0.13
C GLY A 110 -11.91 10.05 -1.36
N PHE A 111 -11.82 10.88 -2.39
CA PHE A 111 -10.99 10.64 -3.57
C PHE A 111 -10.00 11.77 -3.78
N GLY A 112 -8.95 11.53 -4.58
CA GLY A 112 -7.89 12.50 -4.85
C GLY A 112 -8.43 13.84 -5.37
N THR A 113 -9.30 13.82 -6.38
CA THR A 113 -9.86 15.06 -6.97
C THR A 113 -10.69 15.89 -5.96
N PRO A 114 -11.66 15.30 -5.23
CA PRO A 114 -12.31 16.01 -4.13
C PRO A 114 -11.35 16.52 -3.05
N ALA A 115 -10.32 15.75 -2.67
CA ALA A 115 -9.34 16.17 -1.67
C ALA A 115 -8.51 17.39 -2.14
N THR A 116 -8.06 17.40 -3.40
CA THR A 116 -7.36 18.54 -4.01
C THR A 116 -8.25 19.78 -4.02
N ALA A 117 -9.52 19.65 -4.40
CA ALA A 117 -10.48 20.76 -4.39
C ALA A 117 -10.74 21.27 -2.97
N PHE A 118 -10.99 20.36 -2.02
CA PHE A 118 -11.27 20.70 -0.62
C PHE A 118 -10.10 21.40 0.07
N SER A 119 -8.85 21.05 -0.29
CA SER A 119 -7.63 21.69 0.24
C SER A 119 -7.42 23.14 -0.23
N GLY A 120 -8.24 23.63 -1.17
CA GLY A 120 -8.06 24.95 -1.81
C GLY A 120 -6.95 24.95 -2.86
N PHE A 121 -6.20 23.85 -3.04
CA PHE A 121 -5.11 23.76 -4.01
C PHE A 121 -5.60 23.96 -5.45
N THR A 122 -6.79 23.44 -5.77
CA THR A 122 -7.44 23.71 -7.06
C THR A 122 -7.66 25.22 -7.25
N TYR A 123 -8.17 25.94 -6.25
CA TYR A 123 -8.38 27.39 -6.37
C TYR A 123 -7.07 28.18 -6.57
N LEU A 124 -5.98 27.75 -5.93
CA LEU A 124 -4.67 28.39 -6.04
C LEU A 124 -3.96 28.15 -7.38
N GLN A 125 -4.35 27.11 -8.12
CA GLN A 125 -3.72 26.77 -9.40
C GLN A 125 -4.65 27.05 -10.58
N GLY A 126 -4.11 27.78 -11.56
CA GLY A 126 -4.80 28.08 -12.81
C GLY A 126 -4.63 29.53 -13.20
N TYR A 127 -5.65 30.09 -13.86
CA TYR A 127 -5.65 31.46 -14.33
C TYR A 127 -6.76 32.26 -13.63
N PRO A 128 -6.54 33.54 -13.29
CA PRO A 128 -7.53 34.34 -12.57
C PRO A 128 -8.80 34.63 -13.38
N ASP A 129 -8.75 34.43 -14.70
CA ASP A 129 -9.83 34.72 -15.66
C ASP A 129 -10.71 33.51 -16.00
N ARG A 130 -10.42 32.31 -15.48
CA ARG A 130 -11.13 31.07 -15.83
C ARG A 130 -11.19 30.07 -14.68
N PRO A 131 -12.03 29.02 -14.78
CA PRO A 131 -12.05 27.95 -13.78
C PRO A 131 -10.67 27.28 -13.60
N PRO A 132 -10.32 26.85 -12.37
CA PRO A 132 -9.06 26.19 -12.05
C PRO A 132 -8.61 25.06 -12.99
N VAL A 133 -7.29 24.97 -13.20
CA VAL A 133 -6.65 23.88 -13.98
C VAL A 133 -5.46 23.30 -13.23
N SER A 134 -5.35 21.97 -13.19
CA SER A 134 -4.23 21.24 -12.58
C SER A 134 -2.93 21.40 -13.40
N PRO A 135 -1.74 21.32 -12.78
CA PRO A 135 -0.48 21.44 -13.50
C PRO A 135 -0.33 20.28 -14.49
N ILE A 136 0.04 20.61 -15.73
CA ILE A 136 0.01 19.67 -16.86
C ILE A 136 1.44 19.18 -17.12
N LEU A 137 1.83 18.09 -16.48
CA LEU A 137 2.90 17.24 -17.00
C LEU A 137 2.26 15.99 -17.57
N SER A 138 2.50 15.72 -18.86
CA SER A 138 2.11 14.43 -19.42
C SER A 138 2.95 13.31 -18.78
N ILE A 139 2.47 12.07 -18.87
CA ILE A 139 3.26 10.92 -18.40
C ILE A 139 4.62 10.88 -19.10
N LYS A 140 4.68 11.24 -20.39
CA LYS A 140 5.95 11.34 -21.11
C LYS A 140 6.88 12.37 -20.47
N ASP A 141 6.37 13.58 -20.21
CA ASP A 141 7.15 14.65 -19.60
C ASP A 141 7.71 14.22 -18.24
N ILE A 142 6.90 13.56 -17.41
CA ILE A 142 7.33 13.05 -16.10
C ILE A 142 8.52 12.08 -16.23
N PHE A 143 8.50 11.18 -17.21
CA PHE A 143 9.56 10.19 -17.42
C PHE A 143 10.85 10.81 -17.99
N GLU A 144 10.73 11.87 -18.76
CA GLU A 144 11.84 12.59 -19.38
C GLU A 144 12.39 13.73 -18.49
N HIS A 145 11.68 14.09 -17.42
CA HIS A 145 12.01 15.27 -16.61
C HIS A 145 13.31 15.09 -15.78
N PRO A 146 14.32 15.97 -15.91
CA PRO A 146 15.60 15.85 -15.21
C PRO A 146 15.48 15.75 -13.70
N HIS A 147 14.55 16.50 -13.07
CA HIS A 147 14.36 16.41 -11.62
C HIS A 147 13.75 15.08 -11.16
N TYR A 148 12.91 14.42 -11.97
CA TYR A 148 12.36 13.12 -11.59
C TYR A 148 13.45 12.04 -11.64
N GLN A 149 14.34 12.14 -12.63
CA GLN A 149 15.50 11.27 -12.77
C GLN A 149 16.52 11.50 -11.66
N ALA A 150 16.91 12.76 -11.40
CA ALA A 150 17.89 13.12 -10.37
C ALA A 150 17.46 12.73 -8.95
N ARG A 151 16.14 12.65 -8.71
CA ARG A 151 15.58 12.24 -7.42
C ARG A 151 15.24 10.75 -7.35
N GLU A 152 15.41 10.03 -8.46
CA GLU A 152 14.97 8.64 -8.62
C GLU A 152 13.49 8.49 -8.23
N ASN A 153 12.65 9.47 -8.59
CA ASN A 153 11.21 9.41 -8.32
C ASN A 153 10.53 8.29 -9.11
N ILE A 154 11.15 7.86 -10.22
CA ILE A 154 10.78 6.68 -10.99
C ILE A 154 12.01 5.80 -11.08
N ILE A 155 11.88 4.55 -10.69
CA ILE A 155 12.93 3.56 -10.70
C ILE A 155 12.52 2.37 -11.54
N GLU A 156 13.52 1.66 -12.07
CA GLU A 156 13.34 0.38 -12.74
C GLU A 156 13.64 -0.76 -11.76
N VAL A 157 12.75 -1.75 -11.71
CA VAL A 157 12.95 -2.96 -10.91
C VAL A 157 12.64 -4.20 -11.74
N ALA A 158 13.23 -5.34 -11.35
CA ALA A 158 12.87 -6.62 -11.92
C ALA A 158 11.41 -6.98 -11.61
N HIS A 159 10.73 -7.61 -12.56
CA HIS A 159 9.39 -8.17 -12.38
C HIS A 159 9.40 -9.64 -12.79
N PRO A 160 8.84 -10.56 -11.98
CA PRO A 160 8.95 -11.99 -12.23
C PRO A 160 8.41 -12.42 -13.60
N ARG A 161 7.39 -11.71 -14.11
CA ARG A 161 6.68 -12.07 -15.36
C ARG A 161 6.87 -11.08 -16.51
N LEU A 162 7.37 -9.87 -16.24
CA LEU A 162 7.51 -8.80 -17.24
C LEU A 162 8.97 -8.42 -17.52
N GLY A 163 9.92 -9.10 -16.90
CA GLY A 163 11.34 -8.79 -16.95
C GLY A 163 11.68 -7.55 -16.12
N LYS A 164 11.34 -6.36 -16.62
CA LYS A 164 11.56 -5.09 -15.92
C LYS A 164 10.37 -4.15 -16.04
N ILE A 165 10.09 -3.41 -14.97
CA ILE A 165 9.03 -2.42 -14.91
C ILE A 165 9.53 -1.15 -14.24
N LYS A 166 8.84 -0.04 -14.52
CA LYS A 166 9.04 1.24 -13.84
C LYS A 166 7.97 1.45 -12.77
N MET A 167 8.38 1.93 -11.59
CA MET A 167 7.50 2.23 -10.47
C MET A 167 7.97 3.48 -9.71
N PRO A 168 7.14 4.08 -8.84
CA PRO A 168 7.58 5.16 -7.96
C PRO A 168 8.79 4.72 -7.11
N GLY A 169 9.80 5.58 -6.98
CA GLY A 169 10.96 5.33 -6.14
C GLY A 169 10.69 5.50 -4.64
N ILE A 170 11.75 5.33 -3.85
CA ILE A 170 11.70 5.50 -2.39
C ILE A 170 11.83 6.98 -2.03
N VAL A 171 10.89 7.48 -1.24
CA VAL A 171 10.89 8.83 -0.68
C VAL A 171 10.48 8.82 0.79
N PRO A 172 11.05 9.68 1.65
CA PRO A 172 12.15 10.60 1.40
C PRO A 172 13.51 9.88 1.24
N LYS A 173 14.55 10.61 0.82
CA LYS A 173 15.92 10.08 0.71
C LYS A 173 16.67 10.41 2.00
N PHE A 174 17.16 9.40 2.70
CA PHE A 174 17.99 9.56 3.89
C PHE A 174 19.45 9.26 3.56
N GLU A 175 20.35 10.15 3.96
CA GLU A 175 21.79 10.01 3.72
C GLU A 175 22.39 8.80 4.47
N LYS A 176 22.07 8.65 5.77
CA LYS A 176 22.70 7.63 6.64
C LYS A 176 22.00 6.28 6.62
N THR A 177 20.70 6.27 6.35
CA THR A 177 19.84 5.09 6.44
C THR A 177 18.88 5.05 5.25
N PRO A 178 19.40 4.94 4.01
CA PRO A 178 18.56 4.92 2.82
C PRO A 178 17.59 3.74 2.87
N GLY A 179 16.37 3.95 2.38
CA GLY A 179 15.41 2.85 2.22
C GLY A 179 15.86 1.89 1.11
N ALA A 180 15.30 0.68 1.11
CA ALA A 180 15.64 -0.36 0.16
C ALA A 180 14.41 -1.13 -0.33
N ILE A 181 14.42 -1.51 -1.61
CA ILE A 181 13.47 -2.49 -2.16
C ILE A 181 14.08 -3.87 -1.96
N ARG A 182 13.63 -4.55 -0.91
CA ARG A 182 14.09 -5.89 -0.50
C ARG A 182 13.35 -6.98 -1.25
N ARG A 183 12.14 -6.69 -1.73
CA ARG A 183 11.32 -7.61 -2.54
C ARG A 183 10.31 -6.88 -3.41
N THR A 184 9.98 -7.50 -4.53
CA THR A 184 8.88 -7.07 -5.42
C THR A 184 7.52 -7.34 -4.78
N ALA A 185 6.45 -6.89 -5.42
CA ALA A 185 5.11 -7.18 -4.94
C ALA A 185 4.80 -8.68 -4.97
N PRO A 186 4.13 -9.20 -3.93
CA PRO A 186 3.74 -10.59 -3.86
C PRO A 186 2.49 -10.90 -4.69
N ASP A 187 2.36 -12.16 -5.07
CA ASP A 187 1.09 -12.73 -5.53
C ASP A 187 0.07 -12.77 -4.38
N LEU A 188 -1.20 -12.96 -4.71
CA LEU A 188 -2.27 -12.95 -3.71
C LEU A 188 -2.12 -14.15 -2.76
N GLY A 189 -2.00 -13.89 -1.46
CA GLY A 189 -1.89 -14.93 -0.44
C GLY A 189 -0.57 -15.73 -0.49
N GLU A 190 0.44 -15.25 -1.23
CA GLU A 190 1.73 -15.95 -1.41
C GLU A 190 2.37 -16.38 -0.09
N HIS A 191 2.12 -15.64 1.00
CA HIS A 191 2.73 -15.87 2.30
C HIS A 191 1.73 -16.34 3.37
N THR A 192 0.47 -16.65 3.00
CA THR A 192 -0.57 -17.02 3.96
C THR A 192 -0.12 -18.19 4.83
N GLU A 193 0.26 -19.31 4.23
CA GLU A 193 0.64 -20.51 5.00
C GLU A 193 1.93 -20.30 5.80
N GLU A 194 2.95 -19.66 5.22
CA GLU A 194 4.20 -19.32 5.91
C GLU A 194 3.92 -18.49 7.17
N ILE A 195 3.10 -17.44 7.07
CA ILE A 195 2.78 -16.56 8.20
C ILE A 195 2.03 -17.34 9.29
N LEU A 196 1.01 -18.11 8.93
CA LEU A 196 0.20 -18.84 9.91
C LEU A 196 1.01 -19.92 10.64
N GLN A 197 1.88 -20.65 9.94
CA GLN A 197 2.73 -21.67 10.55
C GLN A 197 3.87 -21.05 11.37
N THR A 198 4.65 -20.17 10.75
CA THR A 198 5.92 -19.71 11.36
C THR A 198 5.71 -18.63 12.40
N MET A 199 4.74 -17.74 12.22
CA MET A 199 4.51 -16.62 13.14
C MET A 199 3.45 -16.91 14.18
N LEU A 200 2.42 -17.70 13.83
CA LEU A 200 1.30 -18.01 14.73
C LEU A 200 1.34 -19.44 15.27
N GLY A 201 2.23 -20.30 14.77
CA GLY A 201 2.37 -21.67 15.26
C GLY A 201 1.18 -22.58 14.93
N MET A 202 0.39 -22.23 13.92
CA MET A 202 -0.81 -23.00 13.54
C MET A 202 -0.43 -24.32 12.88
N SER A 203 -1.14 -25.39 13.23
CA SER A 203 -0.99 -26.68 12.56
C SER A 203 -1.56 -26.64 11.15
N LYS A 204 -1.18 -27.60 10.30
CA LYS A 204 -1.76 -27.73 8.95
C LYS A 204 -3.26 -27.99 9.02
N GLU A 205 -3.68 -28.76 10.01
CA GLU A 205 -5.07 -29.07 10.29
C GLU A 205 -5.87 -27.82 10.66
N ASP A 206 -5.29 -26.90 11.45
CA ASP A 206 -5.97 -25.63 11.78
C ASP A 206 -6.09 -24.73 10.55
N ILE A 207 -5.04 -24.67 9.73
CA ILE A 207 -5.02 -23.86 8.51
C ILE A 207 -6.05 -24.38 7.51
N GLU A 208 -6.19 -25.70 7.37
CA GLU A 208 -7.20 -26.28 6.50
C GLU A 208 -8.62 -25.95 6.99
N ARG A 209 -8.87 -26.01 8.31
CA ARG A 209 -10.15 -25.55 8.87
C ARG A 209 -10.40 -24.07 8.60
N LEU A 210 -9.39 -23.21 8.59
CA LEU A 210 -9.59 -21.80 8.22
C LEU A 210 -9.99 -21.66 6.74
N ARG A 211 -9.42 -22.46 5.84
CA ARG A 211 -9.79 -22.47 4.40
C ARG A 211 -11.21 -22.97 4.20
N GLU A 212 -11.58 -24.07 4.83
CA GLU A 212 -12.94 -24.64 4.76
C GLU A 212 -14.01 -23.66 5.24
N ASN A 213 -13.69 -22.82 6.23
CA ASN A 213 -14.59 -21.79 6.76
C ASN A 213 -14.51 -20.44 6.01
N GLU A 214 -13.77 -20.39 4.89
CA GLU A 214 -13.56 -19.20 4.07
C GLU A 214 -13.01 -18.00 4.88
N ILE A 215 -12.15 -18.30 5.87
CA ILE A 215 -11.48 -17.27 6.67
C ILE A 215 -10.20 -16.81 5.96
N ILE A 216 -9.48 -17.72 5.29
CA ILE A 216 -8.23 -17.44 4.55
C ILE A 216 -8.30 -17.88 3.10
#